data_AF-A0A1Q7D838-F1
#
_entry.id   AF-A0A1Q7D838-F1
#
_cell.length_a   1.000
_cell.length_b   1.000
_cell.length_c   1.000
_cell.angle_alpha   90.00
_cell.angle_beta   90.00
_cell.angle_gamma   90.00
#
_symmetry.space_group_name_H-M   'P 1'
#
loop_
_entity.id
_entity.type
_entity.pdbx_description
1 polymer ?
#
loop_
_entity_poly.entity_id
_entity_poly.type
_entity_poly.pdbx_seq_one_letter_code
_entity_poly.pdbx_strand_id
1 'polypeptide(L)'
;MNAGVVKSKYKKSELDKAIKEYKETALPAIATHEGARSATLLINRETGDTLSIAFYENDAAAKSFGPKAEKLIAGFQKYAASDASPTREIYEIAASTQSEAKAVVERTYKAINAHDLEAAARDSAPDSVLTAPGDMTVKGPQAIKEYNQNWITAFPDARFETKNIFAQGNQVVVEAVFVGTHNGTLKTPMGDVPATGRKVRGDYVQVFEVDRGLIKKARLMFDQVQLMTQLGMAPAPPQQALNTRR
;
A
#
# COMPACT_ATOMS: atom_id res chain seq x y z
N MET A 1 2.38 13.06 5.06
CA MET A 1 3.73 12.53 4.75
C MET A 1 4.69 13.70 4.62
N ASN A 2 5.96 13.48 4.96
CA ASN A 2 6.99 14.51 4.92
C ASN A 2 8.19 14.01 4.12
N ALA A 3 8.96 14.94 3.56
CA ALA A 3 10.15 14.64 2.79
C ALA A 3 11.38 15.34 3.39
N GLY A 4 12.46 14.59 3.61
CA GLY A 4 13.78 15.13 3.88
C GLY A 4 14.52 15.33 2.56
N VAL A 5 14.89 16.57 2.24
CA VAL A 5 15.46 16.95 0.95
C VAL A 5 16.87 17.48 1.15
N VAL A 6 17.82 16.95 0.39
CA VAL A 6 19.21 17.43 0.34
C VAL A 6 19.54 17.76 -1.11
N LYS A 7 19.88 19.03 -1.35
CA LYS A 7 20.37 19.53 -2.65
C LYS A 7 21.89 19.62 -2.59
N SER A 8 22.58 18.97 -3.51
CA SER A 8 24.04 18.99 -3.57
C SER A 8 24.51 19.15 -5.01
N LYS A 9 25.81 19.42 -5.17
CA LYS A 9 26.48 19.39 -6.46
C LYS A 9 27.76 18.58 -6.35
N TYR A 10 27.87 17.51 -7.12
CA TYR A 10 29.03 16.62 -7.10
C TYR A 10 29.93 16.85 -8.31
N LYS A 11 31.22 16.56 -8.16
CA LYS A 11 32.18 16.55 -9.27
C LYS A 11 31.71 15.52 -10.30
N LYS A 12 31.63 15.90 -11.58
CA LYS A 12 31.14 15.02 -12.65
C LYS A 12 31.92 13.71 -12.73
N SER A 13 33.23 13.77 -12.53
CA SER A 13 34.14 12.60 -12.52
C SER A 13 33.90 11.63 -11.36
N GLU A 14 33.21 12.06 -10.31
CA GLU A 14 32.98 11.28 -9.09
C GLU A 14 31.53 10.77 -8.96
N LEU A 15 30.64 11.11 -9.90
CA LEU A 15 29.21 10.78 -9.82
C LEU A 15 28.95 9.29 -9.63
N ASP A 16 29.61 8.42 -10.37
CA ASP A 16 29.36 6.97 -10.28
C ASP A 16 29.83 6.39 -8.94
N LYS A 17 30.93 6.92 -8.37
CA LYS A 17 31.38 6.55 -7.02
C LYS A 17 30.38 7.04 -5.96
N ALA A 18 29.89 8.27 -6.09
CA ALA A 18 28.88 8.82 -5.19
C ALA A 18 27.56 8.02 -5.25
N ILE A 19 27.11 7.62 -6.44
CA ILE A 19 25.93 6.75 -6.63
C ILE A 19 26.13 5.41 -5.93
N LYS A 20 27.31 4.79 -6.13
CA LYS A 20 27.63 3.51 -5.51
C LYS A 20 27.59 3.62 -3.99
N GLU A 21 28.29 4.59 -3.42
CA GLU A 21 28.30 4.79 -1.96
C GLU A 21 26.91 5.13 -1.42
N TYR A 22 26.10 5.93 -2.14
CA TYR A 22 24.72 6.22 -1.74
C TYR A 22 23.86 4.95 -1.66
N LYS A 23 24.03 4.03 -2.62
CA LYS A 23 23.34 2.73 -2.60
C LYS A 23 23.79 1.83 -1.45
N GLU A 24 25.07 1.90 -1.08
CA GLU A 24 25.67 1.05 -0.06
C GLU A 24 25.50 1.59 1.37
N THR A 25 25.27 2.89 1.52
CA THR A 25 25.25 3.56 2.83
C THR A 25 23.92 4.28 3.10
N ALA A 26 23.60 5.31 2.31
CA ALA A 26 22.46 6.18 2.57
C ALA A 26 21.13 5.46 2.37
N LEU A 27 20.96 4.69 1.28
CA LEU A 27 19.73 3.94 1.03
C LEU A 27 19.41 2.94 2.15
N PRO A 28 20.32 2.04 2.58
CA PRO A 28 20.07 1.15 3.71
C PRO A 28 19.78 1.88 5.01
N ALA A 29 20.50 2.98 5.29
CA ALA A 29 20.29 3.77 6.50
C ALA A 29 18.89 4.41 6.55
N ILE A 30 18.38 4.87 5.40
CA ILE A 30 17.00 5.40 5.30
C ILE A 30 15.99 4.25 5.36
N ALA A 31 16.21 3.17 4.61
CA ALA A 31 15.27 2.05 4.50
C ALA A 31 15.02 1.33 5.83
N THR A 32 16.02 1.33 6.72
CA THR A 32 15.92 0.72 8.06
C THR A 32 15.44 1.70 9.13
N HIS A 33 15.18 2.96 8.77
CA HIS A 33 14.69 3.97 9.72
C HIS A 33 13.18 3.84 9.93
N GLU A 34 12.75 3.91 11.19
CA GLU A 34 11.34 3.83 11.54
C GLU A 34 10.53 4.97 10.91
N GLY A 35 9.40 4.61 10.29
CA GLY A 35 8.54 5.56 9.58
C GLY A 35 9.08 6.04 8.22
N ALA A 36 10.25 5.57 7.77
CA ALA A 36 10.70 5.78 6.39
C ALA A 36 9.86 4.94 5.42
N ARG A 37 9.52 5.53 4.28
CA ARG A 37 8.66 4.92 3.26
C ARG A 37 9.38 4.66 1.95
N SER A 38 10.24 5.58 1.53
CA SER A 38 11.09 5.42 0.35
C SER A 38 12.22 6.44 0.35
N ALA A 39 13.20 6.25 -0.54
CA ALA A 39 14.23 7.24 -0.82
C ALA A 39 14.55 7.23 -2.31
N THR A 40 14.98 8.38 -2.83
CA THR A 40 15.37 8.53 -4.23
C THR A 40 16.50 9.53 -4.33
N LEU A 41 17.51 9.18 -5.14
CA LEU A 41 18.57 10.09 -5.56
C LEU A 41 18.37 10.43 -7.03
N LEU A 42 18.17 11.71 -7.32
CA LEU A 42 18.11 12.27 -8.67
C LEU A 42 19.45 12.91 -8.99
N ILE A 43 19.92 12.75 -10.22
CA ILE A 43 21.21 13.26 -10.68
C ILE A 43 21.05 13.86 -12.07
N ASN A 44 21.48 15.11 -12.21
CA ASN A 44 21.78 15.68 -13.51
C ASN A 44 23.25 15.39 -13.84
N ARG A 45 23.49 14.44 -14.76
CA ARG A 45 24.86 14.04 -15.14
C ARG A 45 25.61 15.13 -15.90
N GLU A 46 24.89 16.04 -16.56
CA GLU A 46 25.50 17.14 -17.31
C GLU A 46 26.03 18.23 -16.37
N THR A 47 25.32 18.55 -15.30
CA THR A 47 25.69 19.63 -14.38
C THR A 47 26.38 19.16 -13.10
N GLY A 48 26.16 17.89 -12.73
CA GLY A 48 26.57 17.32 -11.44
C GLY A 48 25.59 17.64 -10.30
N ASP A 49 24.47 18.29 -10.57
CA ASP A 49 23.48 18.60 -9.54
C ASP A 49 22.78 17.32 -9.08
N THR A 50 22.58 17.19 -7.77
CA THR A 50 21.95 16.03 -7.16
C THR A 50 20.87 16.44 -6.16
N LEU A 51 19.82 15.62 -6.09
CA LEU A 51 18.71 15.78 -5.16
C LEU A 51 18.43 14.45 -4.50
N SER A 52 18.74 14.33 -3.20
CA SER A 52 18.34 13.19 -2.39
C SER A 52 17.04 13.53 -1.68
N ILE A 53 16.02 12.70 -1.87
CA ILE A 53 14.71 12.82 -1.24
C ILE A 53 14.43 11.54 -0.46
N ALA A 54 14.21 11.67 0.84
CA ALA A 54 13.71 10.59 1.69
C ALA A 54 12.27 10.89 2.12
N PHE A 55 11.37 9.94 1.94
CA PHE A 55 9.96 10.05 2.24
C PHE A 55 9.64 9.38 3.58
N TYR A 56 8.87 10.06 4.42
CA TYR A 56 8.49 9.61 5.76
C TYR A 56 6.99 9.69 5.95
N GLU A 57 6.47 8.82 6.80
CA GLU A 57 5.06 8.78 7.18
C GLU A 57 4.57 10.11 7.74
N ASN A 58 5.36 10.72 8.61
CA ASN A 58 5.04 11.95 9.31
C ASN A 58 6.30 12.78 9.63
N ASP A 59 6.07 13.99 10.12
CA ASP A 59 7.11 14.96 10.49
C ASP A 59 8.03 14.44 11.61
N ALA A 60 7.49 13.72 12.61
CA ALA A 60 8.27 13.17 13.71
C ALA A 60 9.31 12.15 13.23
N ALA A 61 8.92 11.23 12.33
CA ALA A 61 9.82 10.28 11.69
C ALA A 61 10.89 10.97 10.83
N ALA A 62 10.51 12.03 10.11
CA ALA A 62 11.45 12.82 9.31
C ALA A 62 12.48 13.56 10.16
N LYS A 63 12.07 14.11 11.31
CA LYS A 63 12.95 14.81 12.25
C LYS A 63 13.88 13.86 12.99
N SER A 64 13.41 12.68 13.41
CA SER A 64 14.23 11.70 14.13
C SER A 64 15.38 11.13 13.30
N PHE A 65 15.30 11.17 11.97
CA PHE A 65 16.40 10.79 11.09
C PHE A 65 17.52 11.86 11.00
N GLY A 66 17.28 13.10 11.44
CA GLY A 66 18.18 14.25 11.28
C GLY A 66 19.64 13.96 11.63
N PRO A 67 19.96 13.47 12.84
CA PRO A 67 21.34 13.21 13.24
C PRO A 67 22.06 12.16 12.38
N LYS A 68 21.33 11.13 11.88
CA LYS A 68 21.90 10.15 10.95
C LYS A 68 22.11 10.77 9.57
N ALA A 69 21.18 11.60 9.11
CA ALA A 69 21.27 12.31 7.84
C ALA A 69 22.47 13.26 7.81
N GLU A 70 22.71 14.04 8.88
CA GLU A 70 23.85 14.96 8.98
C GLU A 70 25.19 14.23 8.85
N LYS A 71 25.34 13.07 9.49
CA LYS A 71 26.54 12.23 9.37
C LYS A 71 26.73 11.71 7.94
N LEU A 72 25.65 11.25 7.31
CA LEU A 72 25.69 10.81 5.91
C LEU A 72 26.12 11.97 5.02
N ILE A 73 25.46 13.12 5.13
CA ILE A 73 25.73 14.34 4.37
C ILE A 73 27.21 14.73 4.46
N ALA A 74 27.77 14.77 5.67
CA ALA A 74 29.19 15.05 5.88
C ALA A 74 30.11 14.04 5.16
N GLY A 75 29.75 12.75 5.16
CA GLY A 75 30.49 11.71 4.44
C GLY A 75 30.51 11.88 2.92
N PHE A 76 29.47 12.46 2.33
CA PHE A 76 29.40 12.75 0.89
C PHE A 76 30.15 14.02 0.47
N GLN A 77 30.65 14.83 1.41
CA GLN A 77 31.37 16.09 1.11
C GLN A 77 32.60 15.86 0.22
N LYS A 78 33.26 14.69 0.32
CA LYS A 78 34.40 14.31 -0.54
C LYS A 78 34.08 14.31 -2.05
N TYR A 79 32.80 14.16 -2.41
CA TYR A 79 32.33 14.20 -3.79
C TYR A 79 31.84 15.58 -4.24
N ALA A 80 31.69 16.53 -3.32
CA ALA A 80 31.15 17.85 -3.61
C ALA A 80 32.04 18.64 -4.59
N ALA A 81 31.40 19.39 -5.49
CA ALA A 81 32.08 20.29 -6.43
C ALA A 81 32.53 21.61 -5.76
N SER A 82 32.14 21.85 -4.51
CA SER A 82 32.48 23.02 -3.71
C SER A 82 32.58 22.67 -2.23
N ASP A 83 33.24 23.51 -1.44
CA ASP A 83 33.37 23.33 0.01
C ASP A 83 32.08 23.66 0.80
N ALA A 84 31.07 24.24 0.16
CA ALA A 84 29.77 24.43 0.77
C ALA A 84 29.13 23.07 1.11
N SER A 85 28.85 22.85 2.40
CA SER A 85 28.13 21.65 2.84
C SER A 85 26.63 21.78 2.57
N PRO A 86 26.01 20.77 1.95
CA PRO A 86 24.59 20.82 1.67
C PRO A 86 23.78 20.66 2.95
N THR A 87 22.65 21.36 3.04
CA THR A 87 21.73 21.27 4.18
C THR A 87 20.58 20.32 3.88
N ARG A 88 20.05 19.67 4.93
CA ARG A 88 18.79 18.93 4.86
C ARG A 88 17.63 19.81 5.28
N GLU A 89 16.63 19.90 4.41
CA GLU A 89 15.38 20.60 4.69
C GLU A 89 14.22 19.59 4.79
N ILE A 90 13.21 19.90 5.59
CA ILE A 90 12.01 19.07 5.74
C ILE A 90 10.84 19.78 5.07
N TYR A 91 10.15 19.06 4.21
CA TYR A 91 8.97 19.54 3.49
C TYR A 91 7.75 18.68 3.83
N GLU A 92 6.57 19.30 3.84
CA GLU A 92 5.31 18.58 3.72
C GLU A 92 5.11 18.15 2.26
N ILE A 93 4.64 16.92 2.05
CA ILE A 93 4.18 16.49 0.74
C ILE A 93 2.74 16.92 0.60
N ALA A 94 2.54 18.15 0.11
CA ALA A 94 1.20 18.74 -0.03
C ALA A 94 0.35 18.05 -1.10
N ALA A 95 0.97 17.56 -2.18
CA ALA A 95 0.28 16.82 -3.25
C ALA A 95 1.22 15.84 -3.96
N SER A 96 0.69 14.66 -4.33
CA SER A 96 1.33 13.72 -5.26
C SER A 96 0.31 12.66 -5.69
N THR A 97 0.45 12.14 -6.92
CA THR A 97 -0.46 11.11 -7.45
C THR A 97 -0.54 9.88 -6.53
N GLN A 98 0.59 9.50 -5.94
CA GLN A 98 0.68 8.36 -5.01
C GLN A 98 -0.10 8.62 -3.71
N SER A 99 0.01 9.84 -3.16
CA SER A 99 -0.71 10.20 -1.94
C SER A 99 -2.21 10.26 -2.17
N GLU A 100 -2.63 10.82 -3.32
CA GLU A 100 -4.03 10.89 -3.73
C GLU A 100 -4.62 9.51 -3.98
N ALA A 101 -3.90 8.65 -4.71
CA ALA A 101 -4.33 7.28 -4.99
C ALA A 101 -4.48 6.46 -3.70
N LYS A 102 -3.51 6.57 -2.78
CA LYS A 102 -3.59 5.93 -1.47
C LYS A 102 -4.80 6.45 -0.67
N ALA A 103 -4.99 7.76 -0.62
CA ALA A 103 -6.05 8.38 0.17
C ALA A 103 -7.46 7.96 -0.27
N VAL A 104 -7.72 7.81 -1.57
CA VAL A 104 -9.03 7.33 -2.03
C VAL A 104 -9.27 5.87 -1.63
N VAL A 105 -8.26 5.00 -1.72
CA VAL A 105 -8.39 3.60 -1.30
C VAL A 105 -8.63 3.48 0.21
N GLU A 106 -7.88 4.22 1.03
CA GLU A 106 -8.09 4.25 2.49
C GLU A 106 -9.48 4.77 2.86
N ARG A 107 -9.97 5.80 2.17
CA ARG A 107 -11.32 6.34 2.35
C ARG A 107 -12.38 5.29 2.01
N THR A 108 -12.23 4.59 0.88
CA THR A 108 -13.14 3.51 0.48
C THR A 108 -13.19 2.39 1.52
N TYR A 109 -12.04 1.96 2.04
CA TYR A 109 -11.97 0.95 3.10
C TYR A 109 -12.66 1.39 4.39
N LYS A 110 -12.45 2.64 4.79
CA LYS A 110 -13.13 3.22 5.95
C LYS A 110 -14.65 3.23 5.77
N ALA A 111 -15.13 3.58 4.58
CA ALA A 111 -16.54 3.54 4.24
C ALA A 111 -17.13 2.13 4.28
N ILE A 112 -16.45 1.14 3.68
CA ILE A 112 -16.86 -0.27 3.71
C ILE A 112 -16.89 -0.81 5.14
N ASN A 113 -15.87 -0.52 5.97
CA ASN A 113 -15.85 -0.93 7.37
C ASN A 113 -16.94 -0.24 8.23
N ALA A 114 -17.38 0.95 7.83
CA ALA A 114 -18.54 1.63 8.43
C ALA A 114 -19.88 1.16 7.83
N HIS A 115 -19.85 0.21 6.90
CA HIS A 115 -21.00 -0.32 6.16
C HIS A 115 -21.74 0.76 5.34
N ASP A 116 -21.06 1.87 5.04
CA ASP A 116 -21.54 2.96 4.19
C ASP A 116 -21.12 2.71 2.73
N LEU A 117 -21.87 1.82 2.06
CA LEU A 117 -21.55 1.43 0.69
C LEU A 117 -21.86 2.55 -0.34
N GLU A 118 -22.66 3.54 0.04
CA GLU A 118 -22.85 4.74 -0.79
C GLU A 118 -21.59 5.61 -0.80
N ALA A 119 -20.97 5.81 0.37
CA ALA A 119 -19.68 6.49 0.46
C ALA A 119 -18.59 5.74 -0.32
N ALA A 120 -18.55 4.41 -0.21
CA ALA A 120 -17.60 3.60 -0.99
C ALA A 120 -17.86 3.71 -2.51
N ALA A 121 -19.12 3.73 -2.95
CA ALA A 121 -19.47 3.86 -4.36
C ALA A 121 -19.07 5.22 -4.96
N ARG A 122 -19.09 6.30 -4.18
CA ARG A 122 -18.63 7.64 -4.62
C ARG A 122 -17.15 7.69 -4.99
N ASP A 123 -16.36 6.74 -4.49
CA ASP A 123 -14.93 6.64 -4.78
C ASP A 123 -14.63 5.83 -6.05
N SER A 124 -15.64 5.22 -6.66
CA SER A 124 -15.50 4.43 -7.89
C SER A 124 -15.72 5.29 -9.14
N ALA A 125 -14.88 5.12 -10.14
CA ALA A 125 -15.08 5.75 -11.45
C ALA A 125 -16.37 5.23 -12.12
N PRO A 126 -17.06 6.01 -12.97
CA PRO A 126 -18.28 5.56 -13.65
C PRO A 126 -18.12 4.26 -14.43
N ASP A 127 -16.93 4.03 -15.00
CA ASP A 127 -16.55 2.83 -15.73
C ASP A 127 -15.56 1.94 -14.93
N SER A 128 -15.68 1.97 -13.60
CA SER A 128 -14.87 1.15 -12.70
C SER A 128 -15.07 -0.34 -12.96
N VAL A 129 -14.01 -1.13 -12.86
CA VAL A 129 -14.08 -2.59 -12.99
C VAL A 129 -13.50 -3.27 -11.76
N LEU A 130 -14.27 -4.13 -11.12
CA LEU A 130 -13.80 -5.06 -10.11
C LEU A 130 -13.66 -6.44 -10.73
N THR A 131 -12.49 -7.07 -10.56
CA THR A 131 -12.30 -8.50 -10.82
C THR A 131 -12.00 -9.24 -9.52
N ALA A 132 -12.53 -10.46 -9.41
CA ALA A 132 -12.38 -11.31 -8.24
C ALA A 132 -12.20 -12.77 -8.67
N PRO A 133 -11.73 -13.67 -7.78
CA PRO A 133 -11.57 -15.09 -8.08
C PRO A 133 -12.87 -15.74 -8.60
N GLY A 134 -12.73 -16.76 -9.44
CA GLY A 134 -13.85 -17.41 -10.14
C GLY A 134 -14.30 -16.69 -11.41
N ASP A 135 -13.38 -16.04 -12.13
CA ASP A 135 -13.61 -15.27 -13.37
C ASP A 135 -14.69 -14.18 -13.25
N MET A 136 -14.92 -13.70 -12.04
CA MET A 136 -15.94 -12.71 -11.74
C MET A 136 -15.46 -11.31 -12.14
N THR A 137 -16.26 -10.66 -12.98
CA THR A 137 -16.04 -9.27 -13.41
C THR A 137 -17.31 -8.46 -13.15
N VAL A 138 -17.17 -7.39 -12.37
CA VAL A 138 -18.25 -6.48 -11.98
C VAL A 138 -17.92 -5.09 -12.51
N LYS A 139 -18.86 -4.45 -13.21
CA LYS A 139 -18.63 -3.17 -13.90
C LYS A 139 -19.58 -2.09 -13.39
N GLY A 140 -19.00 -0.91 -13.13
CA GLY A 140 -19.68 0.28 -12.67
C GLY A 140 -19.90 0.33 -11.14
N PRO A 141 -20.01 1.54 -10.56
CA PRO A 141 -20.12 1.73 -9.11
C PRO A 141 -21.30 0.98 -8.47
N GLN A 142 -22.46 0.96 -9.14
CA GLN A 142 -23.66 0.32 -8.60
C GLN A 142 -23.51 -1.20 -8.48
N ALA A 143 -22.98 -1.88 -9.51
CA ALA A 143 -22.76 -3.32 -9.45
C ALA A 143 -21.66 -3.68 -8.43
N ILE A 144 -20.62 -2.86 -8.29
CA ILE A 144 -19.58 -3.04 -7.27
C ILE A 144 -20.17 -2.85 -5.87
N LYS A 145 -21.05 -1.87 -5.68
CA LYS A 145 -21.79 -1.68 -4.43
C LYS A 145 -22.63 -2.92 -4.08
N GLU A 146 -23.37 -3.47 -5.04
CA GLU A 146 -24.16 -4.70 -4.85
C GLU A 146 -23.29 -5.91 -4.52
N TYR A 147 -22.11 -6.02 -5.16
CA TYR A 147 -21.12 -7.03 -4.84
C TYR A 147 -20.67 -6.94 -3.37
N ASN A 148 -20.32 -5.74 -2.90
CA ASN A 148 -19.94 -5.53 -1.50
C ASN A 148 -21.12 -5.75 -0.54
N GLN A 149 -22.34 -5.36 -0.94
CA GLN A 149 -23.56 -5.58 -0.16
C GLN A 149 -23.83 -7.07 0.06
N ASN A 150 -23.57 -7.93 -0.93
CA ASN A 150 -23.69 -9.38 -0.77
C ASN A 150 -22.80 -9.90 0.38
N TRP A 151 -21.55 -9.43 0.46
CA TRP A 151 -20.63 -9.79 1.54
C TRP A 151 -21.07 -9.23 2.90
N ILE A 152 -21.46 -7.97 2.97
CA ILE A 152 -21.95 -7.34 4.22
C ILE A 152 -23.22 -8.04 4.71
N THR A 153 -24.11 -8.46 3.80
CA THR A 153 -25.34 -9.18 4.14
C THR A 153 -25.03 -10.57 4.70
N ALA A 154 -24.10 -11.29 4.08
CA ALA A 154 -23.65 -12.61 4.55
C ALA A 154 -22.88 -12.53 5.88
N PHE A 155 -22.15 -11.45 6.10
CA PHE A 155 -21.31 -11.20 7.27
C PHE A 155 -21.61 -9.82 7.89
N PRO A 156 -22.71 -9.68 8.68
CA PRO A 156 -23.14 -8.38 9.22
C PRO A 156 -22.17 -7.72 10.22
N ASP A 157 -21.17 -8.46 10.71
CA ASP A 157 -20.08 -7.98 11.56
C ASP A 157 -18.74 -7.87 10.80
N ALA A 158 -18.79 -7.93 9.46
CA ALA A 158 -17.61 -7.91 8.61
C ALA A 158 -16.68 -6.73 8.90
N ARG A 159 -15.38 -7.02 9.00
CA ARG A 159 -14.31 -6.03 9.01
C ARG A 159 -13.20 -6.43 8.06
N PHE A 160 -12.64 -5.40 7.42
CA PHE A 160 -11.48 -5.47 6.55
C PHE A 160 -10.30 -4.83 7.30
N GLU A 161 -9.44 -5.67 7.87
CA GLU A 161 -8.28 -5.28 8.66
C GLU A 161 -7.08 -5.05 7.73
N THR A 162 -6.83 -3.80 7.34
CA THR A 162 -5.67 -3.44 6.52
C THR A 162 -4.36 -3.70 7.28
N LYS A 163 -3.49 -4.53 6.71
CA LYS A 163 -2.14 -4.81 7.22
C LYS A 163 -1.13 -3.85 6.60
N ASN A 164 -1.13 -3.78 5.28
CA ASN A 164 -0.21 -2.96 4.52
C ASN A 164 -0.94 -2.25 3.38
N ILE A 165 -0.46 -1.05 3.06
CA ILE A 165 -0.87 -0.31 1.87
C ILE A 165 0.35 0.28 1.18
N PHE A 166 0.54 -0.10 -0.07
CA PHE A 166 1.60 0.36 -0.93
C PHE A 166 1.00 1.16 -2.06
N ALA A 167 1.61 2.27 -2.43
CA ALA A 167 1.19 3.03 -3.59
C ALA A 167 2.41 3.32 -4.46
N GLN A 168 2.24 3.38 -5.77
CA GLN A 168 3.26 3.84 -6.72
C GLN A 168 2.57 4.45 -7.94
N GLY A 169 2.84 5.72 -8.21
CA GLY A 169 2.12 6.44 -9.27
C GLY A 169 0.63 6.48 -8.96
N ASN A 170 -0.17 5.78 -9.75
CA ASN A 170 -1.61 5.64 -9.59
C ASN A 170 -2.07 4.22 -9.19
N GLN A 171 -1.14 3.31 -8.93
CA GLN A 171 -1.43 1.94 -8.48
C GLN A 171 -1.37 1.88 -6.95
N VAL A 172 -2.29 1.15 -6.33
CA VAL A 172 -2.31 0.90 -4.89
C VAL A 172 -2.48 -0.59 -4.64
N VAL A 173 -1.68 -1.18 -3.76
CA VAL A 173 -1.81 -2.56 -3.31
C VAL A 173 -2.16 -2.56 -1.85
N VAL A 174 -3.23 -3.27 -1.49
CA VAL A 174 -3.66 -3.49 -0.12
C VAL A 174 -3.49 -4.96 0.23
N GLU A 175 -2.76 -5.22 1.30
CA GLU A 175 -2.76 -6.51 1.98
C GLU A 175 -3.62 -6.39 3.23
N ALA A 176 -4.58 -7.28 3.40
CA ALA A 176 -5.55 -7.16 4.46
C ALA A 176 -6.12 -8.52 4.88
N VAL A 177 -6.86 -8.51 5.97
CA VAL A 177 -7.61 -9.66 6.44
C VAL A 177 -9.08 -9.33 6.49
N PHE A 178 -9.90 -10.19 5.89
CA PHE A 178 -11.34 -10.19 6.11
C PHE A 178 -11.65 -11.01 7.35
N VAL A 179 -12.48 -10.47 8.24
CA VAL A 179 -13.05 -11.19 9.38
C VAL A 179 -14.55 -10.98 9.43
N GLY A 180 -15.31 -12.01 9.78
CA GLY A 180 -16.75 -11.91 9.97
C GLY A 180 -17.39 -13.23 10.41
N THR A 181 -18.64 -13.17 10.83
CA THR A 181 -19.48 -14.31 11.19
C THR A 181 -20.56 -14.50 10.13
N HIS A 182 -20.63 -15.69 9.54
CA HIS A 182 -21.57 -16.02 8.46
C HIS A 182 -23.00 -16.20 8.99
N ASN A 183 -23.69 -15.09 9.20
CA ASN A 183 -25.03 -15.01 9.80
C ASN A 183 -26.13 -14.61 8.79
N GLY A 184 -25.77 -14.35 7.54
CA GLY A 184 -26.72 -14.13 6.45
C GLY A 184 -26.47 -15.10 5.29
N THR A 185 -27.31 -14.99 4.26
CA THR A 185 -27.14 -15.76 3.02
C THR A 185 -26.04 -15.14 2.16
N LEU A 186 -25.04 -15.93 1.79
CA LEU A 186 -24.02 -15.55 0.80
C LEU A 186 -24.47 -16.02 -0.59
N LYS A 187 -24.72 -15.08 -1.50
CA LYS A 187 -24.99 -15.42 -2.90
C LYS A 187 -23.68 -15.72 -3.62
N THR A 188 -23.61 -16.86 -4.31
CA THR A 188 -22.44 -17.24 -5.11
C THR A 188 -22.85 -17.70 -6.51
N PRO A 189 -21.94 -17.71 -7.50
CA PRO A 189 -22.22 -18.29 -8.82
C PRO A 189 -22.61 -19.78 -8.78
N MET A 190 -22.25 -20.50 -7.71
CA MET A 190 -22.58 -21.93 -7.52
C MET A 190 -23.90 -22.15 -6.76
N GLY A 191 -24.57 -21.08 -6.34
CA GLY A 191 -25.80 -21.11 -5.55
C GLY A 191 -25.70 -20.31 -4.25
N ASP A 192 -26.84 -20.18 -3.58
CA ASP A 192 -26.94 -19.50 -2.29
C ASP A 192 -26.40 -20.40 -1.16
N VAL A 193 -25.56 -19.83 -0.31
CA VAL A 193 -25.04 -20.48 0.89
C VAL A 193 -25.79 -19.94 2.10
N PRO A 194 -26.61 -20.76 2.80
CA PRO A 194 -27.31 -20.33 3.99
C PRO A 194 -26.34 -20.00 5.13
N ALA A 195 -26.78 -19.14 6.06
CA ALA A 195 -26.03 -18.81 7.26
C ALA A 195 -25.55 -20.09 7.99
N THR A 196 -24.26 -20.15 8.30
CA THR A 196 -23.64 -21.31 8.99
C THR A 196 -23.31 -21.01 10.44
N GLY A 197 -23.38 -19.75 10.87
CA GLY A 197 -22.96 -19.28 12.19
C GLY A 197 -21.44 -19.35 12.43
N ARG A 198 -20.66 -19.71 11.40
CA ARG A 198 -19.21 -19.89 11.52
C ARG A 198 -18.49 -18.56 11.38
N LYS A 199 -17.43 -18.39 12.17
CA LYS A 199 -16.47 -17.30 11.98
C LYS A 199 -15.55 -17.62 10.81
N VAL A 200 -15.33 -16.64 9.96
CA VAL A 200 -14.43 -16.70 8.82
C VAL A 200 -13.32 -15.68 9.03
N ARG A 201 -12.09 -16.10 8.75
CA ARG A 201 -10.91 -15.23 8.63
C ARG A 201 -10.18 -15.58 7.35
N GLY A 202 -9.97 -14.60 6.48
CA GLY A 202 -9.31 -14.81 5.18
C GLY A 202 -8.33 -13.70 4.86
N ASP A 203 -7.07 -14.05 4.62
CA ASP A 203 -6.10 -13.12 4.04
C ASP A 203 -6.46 -12.85 2.58
N TYR A 204 -6.30 -11.59 2.17
CA TYR A 204 -6.50 -11.21 0.78
C TYR A 204 -5.57 -10.07 0.37
N VAL A 205 -5.37 -9.97 -0.94
CA VAL A 205 -4.66 -8.86 -1.58
C VAL A 205 -5.59 -8.23 -2.59
N GLN A 206 -5.62 -6.90 -2.63
CA GLN A 206 -6.37 -6.15 -3.62
C GLN A 206 -5.48 -5.11 -4.29
N VAL A 207 -5.46 -5.12 -5.62
CA VAL A 207 -4.70 -4.15 -6.43
C VAL A 207 -5.68 -3.17 -7.06
N PHE A 208 -5.43 -1.89 -6.87
CA PHE A 208 -6.24 -0.80 -7.38
C PHE A 208 -5.46 0.02 -8.40
N GLU A 209 -6.17 0.46 -9.44
CA GLU A 209 -5.74 1.52 -10.35
C GLU A 209 -6.64 2.73 -10.12
N VAL A 210 -6.04 3.88 -9.81
CA VAL A 210 -6.74 5.15 -9.61
C VAL A 210 -6.58 6.02 -10.85
N ASP A 211 -7.65 6.66 -11.29
CA ASP A 211 -7.66 7.68 -12.32
C ASP A 211 -8.38 8.92 -11.79
N ARG A 212 -7.73 10.08 -11.84
CA ARG A 212 -8.31 11.38 -11.41
C ARG A 212 -9.01 11.33 -10.04
N GLY A 213 -8.38 10.67 -9.07
CA GLY A 213 -8.88 10.56 -7.70
C GLY A 213 -10.02 9.56 -7.49
N LEU A 214 -10.34 8.74 -8.51
CA LEU A 214 -11.37 7.68 -8.46
C LEU A 214 -10.78 6.31 -8.76
N ILE A 215 -11.31 5.27 -8.14
CA ILE A 215 -10.92 3.88 -8.37
C ILE A 215 -11.46 3.43 -9.74
N LYS A 216 -10.54 3.20 -10.67
CA LYS A 216 -10.84 2.77 -12.04
C LYS A 216 -10.83 1.25 -12.17
N LYS A 217 -9.91 0.57 -11.51
CA LYS A 217 -9.87 -0.89 -11.45
C LYS A 217 -9.59 -1.35 -10.04
N ALA A 218 -10.18 -2.47 -9.67
CA ALA A 218 -9.88 -3.20 -8.45
C ALA A 218 -9.76 -4.69 -8.80
N ARG A 219 -8.65 -5.32 -8.45
CA ARG A 219 -8.43 -6.76 -8.65
C ARG A 219 -8.23 -7.41 -7.30
N LEU A 220 -9.23 -8.13 -6.85
CA LEU A 220 -9.26 -8.86 -5.59
C LEU A 220 -8.69 -10.26 -5.78
N MET A 221 -7.87 -10.71 -4.83
CA MET A 221 -7.30 -12.06 -4.78
C MET A 221 -7.40 -12.57 -3.35
N PHE A 222 -8.03 -13.73 -3.16
CA PHE A 222 -8.13 -14.43 -1.89
C PHE A 222 -8.23 -15.94 -2.15
N ASP A 223 -7.99 -16.75 -1.11
CA ASP A 223 -8.10 -18.20 -1.20
C ASP A 223 -9.56 -18.65 -1.12
N GLN A 224 -10.15 -18.98 -2.28
CA GLN A 224 -11.52 -19.49 -2.36
C GLN A 224 -11.68 -20.85 -1.69
N VAL A 225 -10.67 -21.71 -1.74
CA VAL A 225 -10.73 -23.05 -1.12
C VAL A 225 -10.78 -22.90 0.39
N GLN A 226 -9.91 -22.06 0.96
CA GLN A 226 -9.88 -21.79 2.40
C GLN A 226 -11.20 -21.19 2.90
N LEU A 227 -11.80 -20.27 2.13
CA LEU A 227 -13.13 -19.73 2.45
C LEU A 227 -14.19 -20.83 2.47
N MET A 228 -14.28 -21.65 1.41
CA MET A 228 -15.28 -22.70 1.28
C MET A 228 -15.12 -23.77 2.37
N THR A 229 -13.89 -24.11 2.74
CA THR A 229 -13.59 -24.99 3.88
C THR A 229 -14.12 -24.39 5.20
N GLN A 230 -13.88 -23.10 5.46
CA GLN A 230 -14.37 -22.44 6.69
C GLN A 230 -15.90 -22.36 6.74
N LEU A 231 -16.56 -22.27 5.58
CA LEU A 231 -18.02 -22.33 5.46
C LEU A 231 -18.57 -23.76 5.55
N GLY A 232 -17.71 -24.78 5.60
CA GLY A 232 -18.13 -26.19 5.68
C GLY A 232 -18.57 -26.79 4.34
N MET A 233 -18.23 -26.15 3.22
CA MET A 233 -18.60 -26.56 1.86
C MET A 233 -17.52 -27.40 1.16
N ALA A 234 -16.31 -27.45 1.72
CA ALA A 234 -15.20 -28.26 1.24
C ALA A 234 -14.53 -28.98 2.42
N PRO A 235 -13.95 -30.18 2.21
CA PRO A 235 -13.20 -30.86 3.26
C PRO A 235 -12.05 -29.99 3.77
N ALA A 236 -11.77 -30.06 5.07
CA ALA A 236 -10.60 -29.42 5.63
C ALA A 236 -9.34 -30.08 5.06
N PRO A 237 -8.32 -29.31 4.63
CA PRO A 237 -7.04 -29.91 4.31
C PRO A 237 -6.52 -30.65 5.54
N PRO A 238 -5.90 -31.83 5.39
CA PRO A 238 -5.35 -32.55 6.51
C PRO A 238 -4.41 -31.63 7.29
N GLN A 239 -4.65 -31.47 8.58
CA GLN A 239 -3.73 -30.76 9.47
C GLN A 239 -2.40 -31.50 9.45
N GLN A 240 -1.44 -30.99 8.67
CA GLN A 240 -0.06 -31.41 8.84
C GLN A 240 0.39 -30.87 10.19
N ALA A 241 0.41 -31.75 11.19
CA ALA A 241 1.15 -31.50 12.40
C ALA A 241 2.62 -31.31 12.00
N LEU A 242 3.06 -30.05 11.89
CA LEU A 242 4.48 -29.75 11.89
C LEU A 242 4.98 -30.17 13.28
N ASN A 243 5.40 -31.43 13.39
CA ASN A 243 6.19 -31.91 14.50
C ASN A 243 7.53 -31.19 14.46
N THR A 244 7.58 -29.95 14.94
CA THR A 244 8.83 -29.30 15.28
C THR A 244 9.34 -29.92 16.57
N ARG A 245 9.88 -31.13 16.48
CA ARG A 245 10.84 -31.61 17.47
C ARG A 245 12.14 -30.83 17.20
N ARG A 246 12.44 -29.88 18.09
CA ARG A 246 13.81 -29.38 18.27
C ARG A 246 14.63 -30.43 19.01
#